data_AF-A0A7C1GLK5-F1
#
_entry.id   AF-A0A7C1GLK5-F1
#
_cell.length_a   1.000
_cell.length_b   1.000
_cell.length_c   1.000
_cell.angle_alpha   90.00
_cell.angle_beta   90.00
_cell.angle_gamma   90.00
#
_symmetry.space_group_name_H-M   'P 1'
#
loop_
_entity.id
_entity.type
_entity.pdbx_description
1 polymer ?
#
loop_
_entity_poly.entity_id
_entity_poly.type
_entity_poly.pdbx_seq_one_letter_code
_entity_poly.pdbx_strand_id
1 'polypeptide(L)'
;FNQMRQFHHREPGLPFALLINPNTFIEMIVDFIHLHPATVQLVFKLAGSLRTVLITDAVSAAGLPDGEYVLGDLKITVKNGVSRLSESGALAGSTLTMDNAVKNVIKAGSGLLEALTMASYTPSKSIEALTREKIGYLKPGYKADLIILDEKLNVKKTIINGELVYEG
;
A
#
# COMPACT_ATOMS: atom_id res chain seq x y z
N PHE A 1 8.33 -9.77 -0.43
CA PHE A 1 8.33 -10.75 0.68
C PHE A 1 7.26 -11.81 0.46
N ASN A 2 6.01 -11.40 0.27
CA ASN A 2 4.91 -12.31 -0.09
C ASN A 2 5.25 -13.08 -1.37
N GLN A 3 5.05 -14.40 -1.37
CA GLN A 3 5.36 -15.30 -2.49
C GLN A 3 6.80 -15.18 -3.04
N MET A 4 7.76 -14.86 -2.17
CA MET A 4 9.19 -14.89 -2.48
C MET A 4 9.88 -15.89 -1.55
N ARG A 5 11.04 -16.41 -1.98
CA ARG A 5 11.85 -17.28 -1.11
C ARG A 5 12.20 -16.55 0.19
N GLN A 6 12.21 -17.29 1.29
CA GLN A 6 12.59 -16.77 2.59
C GLN A 6 14.05 -16.30 2.58
N PHE A 7 14.34 -15.29 3.39
CA PHE A 7 15.70 -14.82 3.59
C PHE A 7 16.51 -15.86 4.36
N HIS A 8 17.73 -16.11 3.90
CA HIS A 8 18.77 -16.74 4.68
C HIS A 8 20.04 -15.88 4.58
N HIS A 9 20.82 -15.72 5.65
CA HIS A 9 21.99 -14.84 5.64
C HIS A 9 23.07 -15.22 4.60
N ARG A 10 23.13 -16.50 4.18
CA ARG A 10 24.01 -16.99 3.10
C ARG A 10 23.36 -16.99 1.71
N GLU A 11 22.03 -16.88 1.66
CA GLU A 11 21.24 -16.83 0.42
C GLU A 11 20.08 -15.84 0.64
N PRO A 12 20.37 -14.53 0.57
CA PRO A 12 19.44 -13.49 1.03
C PRO A 12 18.18 -13.35 0.15
N GLY A 13 18.23 -13.91 -1.06
CA GLY A 13 17.08 -14.02 -1.95
C GLY A 13 16.64 -12.70 -2.57
N LEU A 14 15.53 -12.77 -3.30
CA LEU A 14 14.98 -11.65 -4.07
C LEU A 14 14.65 -10.41 -3.20
N PRO A 15 14.00 -10.53 -2.00
CA PRO A 15 13.64 -9.35 -1.22
C PRO A 15 14.83 -8.44 -0.90
N PHE A 16 15.95 -9.02 -0.49
CA PHE A 16 17.15 -8.27 -0.14
C PHE A 16 17.88 -7.73 -1.37
N ALA A 17 17.94 -8.51 -2.46
CA ALA A 17 18.49 -8.04 -3.73
C ALA A 17 17.75 -6.79 -4.25
N LEU A 18 16.41 -6.75 -4.10
CA LEU A 18 15.61 -5.59 -4.47
C LEU A 18 15.82 -4.42 -3.49
N LEU A 19 15.89 -4.66 -2.18
CA LEU A 19 16.09 -3.59 -1.19
C LEU A 19 17.40 -2.83 -1.42
N ILE A 20 18.50 -3.54 -1.70
CA ILE A 20 19.83 -2.92 -1.89
C ILE A 20 20.02 -2.27 -3.27
N ASN A 21 19.23 -2.65 -4.27
CA ASN A 21 19.33 -2.06 -5.61
C ASN A 21 18.63 -0.69 -5.62
N PRO A 22 19.33 0.45 -5.79
CA PRO A 22 18.70 1.77 -5.72
C PRO A 22 17.69 2.07 -6.83
N ASN A 23 17.68 1.27 -7.90
CA ASN A 23 16.85 1.50 -9.09
C ASN A 23 15.50 0.75 -9.07
N THR A 24 15.13 0.16 -7.94
CA THR A 24 13.88 -0.58 -7.80
C THR A 24 12.94 0.10 -6.83
N PHE A 25 11.65 0.16 -7.20
CA PHE A 25 10.57 0.46 -6.27
C PHE A 25 10.17 -0.80 -5.52
N ILE A 26 9.78 -0.63 -4.26
CA ILE A 26 9.44 -1.73 -3.33
C ILE A 26 8.01 -1.56 -2.87
N GLU A 27 7.13 -2.42 -3.36
CA GLU A 27 5.73 -2.43 -2.94
C GLU A 27 5.55 -3.10 -1.57
N MET A 28 4.66 -2.53 -0.75
CA MET A 28 4.30 -3.06 0.56
C MET A 28 2.79 -3.05 0.79
N ILE A 29 2.27 -4.19 1.23
CA ILE A 29 0.93 -4.34 1.82
C ILE A 29 1.09 -4.17 3.33
N VAL A 30 0.61 -3.05 3.87
CA VAL A 30 0.82 -2.65 5.28
C VAL A 30 -0.45 -2.86 6.11
N ASP A 31 -0.95 -4.10 6.12
CA ASP A 31 -2.09 -4.54 6.92
C ASP A 31 -1.68 -5.25 8.23
N PHE A 32 -0.38 -5.36 8.46
CA PHE A 32 0.24 -6.12 9.55
C PHE A 32 -0.06 -7.63 9.58
N ILE A 33 -0.63 -8.16 8.50
CA ILE A 33 -0.90 -9.58 8.30
C ILE A 33 0.07 -10.14 7.28
N HIS A 34 0.24 -9.45 6.13
CA HIS A 34 1.21 -9.80 5.11
C HIS A 34 2.64 -9.57 5.59
N LEU A 35 2.85 -8.51 6.38
CA LEU A 35 4.16 -8.13 6.88
C LEU A 35 4.07 -7.81 8.37
N HIS A 36 4.94 -8.39 9.18
CA HIS A 36 5.12 -7.96 10.56
C HIS A 36 5.55 -6.48 10.61
N PRO A 37 5.12 -5.66 11.59
CA PRO A 37 5.49 -4.24 11.68
C PRO A 37 7.00 -3.98 11.61
N ALA A 38 7.83 -4.87 12.19
CA ALA A 38 9.29 -4.77 12.10
C ALA A 38 9.82 -4.91 10.65
N THR A 39 9.17 -5.75 9.82
CA THR A 39 9.53 -5.88 8.40
C THR A 39 9.14 -4.62 7.63
N VAL A 40 7.98 -4.04 7.91
CA VAL A 40 7.56 -2.75 7.34
C VAL A 40 8.60 -1.67 7.68
N GLN A 41 9.02 -1.60 8.94
CA GLN A 41 10.03 -0.65 9.41
C GLN A 41 11.39 -0.85 8.73
N LEU A 42 11.83 -2.11 8.59
CA LEU A 42 13.07 -2.43 7.90
C LEU A 42 13.07 -1.91 6.45
N VAL A 43 11.97 -2.14 5.73
CA VAL A 43 11.86 -1.75 4.32
C VAL A 43 11.98 -0.25 4.14
N PHE A 44 11.16 0.55 4.83
CA PHE A 44 11.21 2.01 4.62
C PHE A 44 12.51 2.64 5.16
N LYS A 45 13.15 2.05 6.18
CA LYS A 45 14.47 2.50 6.64
C LYS A 45 15.59 2.23 5.64
N LEU A 46 15.50 1.13 4.87
CA LEU A 46 16.52 0.78 3.88
C LEU A 46 16.26 1.40 2.50
N ALA A 47 15.02 1.33 2.01
CA ALA A 47 14.66 1.83 0.70
C ALA A 47 14.37 3.35 0.70
N GLY A 48 13.92 3.89 1.83
CA GLY A 48 13.43 5.26 1.93
C GLY A 48 12.04 5.45 1.31
N SER A 49 11.36 6.53 1.69
CA SER A 49 10.01 6.83 1.22
C SER A 49 9.90 7.04 -0.29
N LEU A 50 10.99 7.45 -0.96
CA LEU A 50 11.06 7.68 -2.41
C LEU A 50 11.19 6.40 -3.25
N ARG A 51 11.40 5.24 -2.62
CA ARG A 51 11.42 3.94 -3.29
C ARG A 51 10.36 2.99 -2.78
N THR A 52 9.85 3.21 -1.57
CA THR A 52 8.77 2.42 -1.01
C THR A 52 7.41 2.87 -1.56
N VAL A 53 6.64 1.94 -2.09
CA VAL A 53 5.29 2.15 -2.63
C VAL A 53 4.29 1.44 -1.72
N LEU A 54 3.34 2.18 -1.16
CA LEU A 54 2.21 1.55 -0.48
C LEU A 54 1.23 1.03 -1.51
N ILE A 55 0.88 -0.24 -1.39
CA ILE A 55 -0.20 -0.88 -2.14
C ILE A 55 -1.18 -1.48 -1.15
N THR A 56 -2.43 -1.65 -1.59
CA THR A 56 -3.41 -2.37 -0.80
C THR A 56 -3.41 -3.86 -1.14
N ASP A 57 -3.23 -4.21 -2.41
CA ASP A 57 -3.58 -5.55 -2.93
C ASP A 57 -5.01 -5.94 -2.52
N ALA A 58 -5.90 -4.93 -2.50
CA ALA A 58 -7.26 -5.08 -2.00
C ALA A 58 -8.10 -5.96 -2.93
N VAL A 59 -8.87 -6.87 -2.34
CA VAL A 59 -9.91 -7.62 -3.06
C VAL A 59 -11.26 -6.91 -2.96
N SER A 60 -12.25 -7.40 -3.72
CA SER A 60 -13.62 -6.86 -3.73
C SER A 60 -14.29 -6.78 -2.34
N ALA A 61 -13.80 -7.57 -1.38
CA ALA A 61 -14.26 -7.56 0.01
C ALA A 61 -13.71 -6.38 0.86
N ALA A 62 -12.77 -5.57 0.35
CA ALA A 62 -12.25 -4.44 1.09
C ALA A 62 -13.35 -3.41 1.39
N GLY A 63 -13.53 -3.06 2.66
CA GLY A 63 -14.61 -2.19 3.12
C GLY A 63 -15.98 -2.87 3.27
N LEU A 64 -16.07 -4.19 3.05
CA LEU A 64 -17.29 -4.98 3.26
C LEU A 64 -17.19 -5.84 4.55
N PRO A 65 -18.32 -6.32 5.09
CA PRO A 65 -18.32 -7.23 6.24
C PRO A 65 -17.61 -8.56 5.98
N ASP A 66 -17.25 -9.27 7.04
CA ASP A 66 -16.77 -10.65 6.94
C ASP A 66 -17.80 -11.55 6.20
N GLY A 67 -17.32 -12.49 5.39
CA GLY A 67 -18.17 -13.32 4.55
C GLY A 67 -17.41 -14.09 3.48
N GLU A 68 -18.17 -14.71 2.57
CA GLU A 68 -17.63 -15.41 1.40
C GLU A 68 -17.69 -14.51 0.18
N TYR A 69 -16.60 -14.50 -0.60
CA TYR A 69 -16.44 -13.69 -1.79
C TYR A 69 -15.73 -14.48 -2.90
N VAL A 70 -15.65 -13.87 -4.08
CA VAL A 70 -14.97 -14.45 -5.25
C VAL A 70 -13.90 -13.48 -5.74
N LEU A 71 -12.70 -14.00 -5.97
CA LEU A 71 -11.55 -13.31 -6.55
C LEU A 71 -11.15 -14.02 -7.85
N GLY A 72 -11.56 -13.48 -9.00
CA GLY A 72 -11.44 -14.19 -10.27
C GLY A 72 -12.30 -15.46 -10.23
N ASP A 73 -11.68 -16.63 -10.40
CA ASP A 73 -12.36 -17.94 -10.26
C ASP A 73 -12.18 -18.56 -8.87
N LEU A 74 -11.50 -17.88 -7.95
CA LEU A 74 -11.14 -18.41 -6.63
C LEU A 74 -12.16 -17.99 -5.58
N LYS A 75 -12.64 -18.96 -4.79
CA LYS A 75 -13.45 -18.69 -3.60
C LYS A 75 -12.55 -18.23 -2.46
N ILE A 76 -12.94 -17.14 -1.82
CA ILE A 76 -12.26 -16.59 -0.65
C ILE A 76 -13.24 -16.44 0.51
N THR A 77 -12.71 -16.60 1.72
CA THR A 77 -13.42 -16.35 2.97
C THR A 77 -12.70 -15.24 3.71
N VAL A 78 -13.43 -14.19 4.08
CA VAL A 78 -12.95 -13.10 4.92
C VAL A 78 -13.43 -13.33 6.34
N LYS A 79 -12.47 -13.38 7.26
CA LYS A 79 -12.73 -13.51 8.70
C LYS A 79 -11.82 -12.58 9.48
N ASN A 80 -12.40 -11.79 10.38
CA ASN A 80 -11.75 -10.69 11.10
C ASN A 80 -11.00 -9.75 10.14
N GLY A 81 -11.60 -9.46 8.97
CA GLY A 81 -10.99 -8.66 7.92
C GLY A 81 -9.84 -9.36 7.16
N VAL A 82 -9.49 -10.62 7.45
CA VAL A 82 -8.41 -11.33 6.74
C VAL A 82 -8.97 -12.17 5.59
N SER A 83 -8.56 -11.87 4.36
CA SER A 83 -8.94 -12.63 3.16
C SER A 83 -8.06 -13.86 2.95
N ARG A 84 -8.67 -15.04 2.83
CA ARG A 84 -7.99 -16.31 2.57
C ARG A 84 -8.72 -17.13 1.51
N LEU A 85 -7.98 -17.89 0.71
CA LEU A 85 -8.56 -18.92 -0.16
C LEU A 85 -9.35 -19.92 0.68
N SER A 86 -10.60 -20.17 0.31
CA SER A 86 -11.49 -21.05 1.07
C SER A 86 -10.98 -22.50 1.12
N GLU A 87 -10.30 -22.95 0.06
CA GLU A 87 -9.80 -24.33 -0.04
C GLU A 87 -8.50 -24.55 0.74
N SER A 88 -7.51 -23.66 0.60
CA SER A 88 -6.17 -23.86 1.13
C SER A 88 -5.86 -23.05 2.40
N GLY A 89 -6.67 -22.04 2.72
CA GLY A 89 -6.41 -21.10 3.82
C GLY A 89 -5.25 -20.12 3.57
N ALA A 90 -4.61 -20.16 2.39
CA ALA A 90 -3.58 -19.21 2.00
C ALA A 90 -4.15 -17.79 1.92
N LEU A 91 -3.33 -16.76 2.18
CA LEU A 91 -3.75 -15.36 1.98
C LEU A 91 -4.10 -15.12 0.51
N ALA A 92 -5.17 -14.36 0.28
CA ALA A 92 -5.66 -14.04 -1.06
C ALA A 92 -6.00 -12.54 -1.14
N GLY A 93 -4.99 -11.75 -1.56
CA GLY A 93 -5.02 -10.30 -1.45
C GLY A 93 -5.29 -9.84 -0.02
N SER A 94 -5.79 -8.61 0.14
CA SER A 94 -6.10 -8.01 1.43
C SER A 94 -7.47 -7.32 1.44
N THR A 95 -7.91 -6.89 2.62
CA THR A 95 -9.04 -5.95 2.78
C THR A 95 -8.56 -4.54 3.12
N LEU A 96 -7.26 -4.27 2.95
CA LEU A 96 -6.61 -3.02 3.34
C LEU A 96 -7.12 -1.86 2.48
N THR A 97 -7.43 -0.74 3.11
CA THR A 97 -7.68 0.53 2.44
C THR A 97 -6.43 1.41 2.49
N MET A 98 -6.29 2.34 1.53
CA MET A 98 -5.08 3.17 1.44
C MET A 98 -4.90 4.10 2.66
N ASP A 99 -5.99 4.63 3.22
CA ASP A 99 -5.93 5.45 4.43
C ASP A 99 -5.43 4.63 5.64
N ASN A 100 -5.85 3.37 5.75
CA ASN A 100 -5.35 2.45 6.76
C ASN A 100 -3.89 2.05 6.51
N ALA A 101 -3.46 1.90 5.25
CA ALA A 101 -2.05 1.66 4.92
C ALA A 101 -1.16 2.82 5.38
N VAL A 102 -1.59 4.08 5.16
CA VAL A 102 -0.90 5.29 5.64
C VAL A 102 -0.85 5.32 7.17
N LYS A 103 -2.00 5.11 7.84
CA LYS A 103 -2.05 5.04 9.31
C LYS A 103 -1.13 3.95 9.87
N ASN A 104 -1.08 2.79 9.22
CA ASN A 104 -0.28 1.66 9.68
C ASN A 104 1.22 1.89 9.48
N VAL A 105 1.66 2.45 8.35
CA VAL A 105 3.10 2.73 8.18
C VAL A 105 3.59 3.79 9.17
N ILE A 106 2.74 4.77 9.52
CA ILE A 106 3.03 5.73 10.60
C ILE A 106 3.14 5.02 11.96
N LYS A 107 2.22 4.10 12.27
CA LYS A 107 2.32 3.25 13.48
C LYS A 107 3.61 2.40 13.50
N ALA A 108 4.13 2.01 12.32
CA ALA A 108 5.41 1.31 12.20
C ALA A 108 6.63 2.24 12.31
N GLY A 109 6.41 3.55 12.43
CA GLY A 109 7.42 4.55 12.78
C GLY A 109 7.87 5.47 11.64
N SER A 110 7.17 5.53 10.51
CA SER A 110 7.44 6.56 9.50
C SER A 110 6.86 7.92 9.91
N GLY A 111 7.44 9.01 9.41
CA GLY A 111 6.82 10.33 9.49
C GLY A 111 5.57 10.45 8.61
N LEU A 112 4.72 11.44 8.87
CA LEU A 112 3.52 11.70 8.06
C LEU A 112 3.89 12.02 6.59
N LEU A 113 4.89 12.87 6.37
CA LEU A 113 5.34 13.22 5.02
C LEU A 113 5.87 11.98 4.27
N GLU A 114 6.63 11.12 4.95
CA GLU A 114 7.12 9.87 4.36
C GLU A 114 5.96 8.95 3.99
N ALA A 115 4.99 8.78 4.88
CA ALA A 115 3.82 7.95 4.63
C ALA A 115 3.00 8.42 3.42
N LEU A 116 2.73 9.72 3.33
CA LEU A 116 2.02 10.31 2.20
C LEU A 116 2.86 10.23 0.91
N THR A 117 4.18 10.39 0.99
CA THR A 117 5.10 10.21 -0.14
C THR A 117 5.00 8.79 -0.70
N MET A 118 5.05 7.77 0.18
CA MET A 118 4.93 6.36 -0.19
C MET A 118 3.54 6.01 -0.79
N ALA A 119 2.48 6.76 -0.44
CA ALA A 119 1.12 6.54 -0.92
C ALA A 119 0.74 7.34 -2.18
N SER A 120 1.52 8.34 -2.58
CA SER A 120 1.12 9.27 -3.66
C SER A 120 2.26 9.56 -4.64
N TYR A 121 3.30 10.24 -4.19
CA TYR A 121 4.43 10.65 -5.03
C TYR A 121 5.20 9.45 -5.56
N THR A 122 5.60 8.53 -4.68
CA THR A 122 6.41 7.38 -5.07
C THR A 122 5.72 6.46 -6.07
N PRO A 123 4.43 6.05 -5.89
CA PRO A 123 3.71 5.31 -6.93
C PRO A 123 3.57 6.09 -8.24
N SER A 124 3.41 7.42 -8.22
CA SER A 124 3.36 8.20 -9.47
C SER A 124 4.71 8.22 -10.21
N LYS A 125 5.81 7.98 -9.50
CA LYS A 125 7.17 7.85 -10.07
C LYS A 125 7.53 6.44 -10.49
N SER A 126 6.88 5.41 -9.95
CA SER A 126 7.17 4.02 -10.34
C SER A 126 6.57 3.63 -11.69
N ILE A 127 5.59 4.39 -12.19
CA ILE A 127 4.91 4.16 -13.46
C ILE A 127 5.14 5.37 -14.38
N GLU A 128 5.81 5.15 -15.51
CA GLU A 128 6.21 6.22 -16.43
C GLU A 128 5.01 7.04 -16.93
N ALA A 129 3.90 6.36 -17.27
CA ALA A 129 2.67 7.02 -17.71
C ALA A 129 2.14 8.02 -16.66
N LEU A 130 2.13 7.63 -15.37
CA LEU A 130 1.67 8.51 -14.28
C LEU A 130 2.63 9.68 -14.04
N THR A 131 3.93 9.48 -14.26
CA THR A 131 4.91 10.58 -14.19
C THR A 131 4.61 11.66 -15.22
N ARG A 132 4.23 11.28 -16.45
CA ARG A 132 3.87 12.22 -17.52
C ARG A 132 2.57 12.98 -17.22
N GLU A 133 1.62 12.34 -16.55
CA GLU A 133 0.35 12.93 -16.11
C GLU A 133 0.51 13.98 -15.00
N LYS A 134 1.71 14.11 -14.39
CA LYS A 134 1.97 15.03 -13.27
C LYS A 134 0.94 14.86 -12.14
N ILE A 135 0.81 13.64 -11.63
CA ILE A 135 -0.01 13.28 -10.47
C ILE A 135 0.86 12.96 -9.24
N GLY A 136 0.26 12.93 -8.04
CA GLY A 136 0.90 12.48 -6.81
C GLY A 136 1.82 13.52 -6.17
N TYR A 137 1.75 14.78 -6.60
CA TYR A 137 2.52 15.86 -5.99
C TYR A 137 1.72 17.15 -5.92
N LEU A 138 1.74 17.79 -4.75
CA LEU A 138 1.04 19.05 -4.52
C LEU A 138 1.93 20.23 -4.95
N LYS A 139 1.86 20.58 -6.23
CA LYS A 139 2.63 21.69 -6.82
C LYS A 139 1.85 22.31 -7.99
N PRO A 140 1.95 23.63 -8.24
CA PRO A 140 1.41 24.23 -9.45
C PRO A 140 1.83 23.48 -10.73
N GLY A 141 0.86 23.24 -11.62
CA GLY A 141 1.06 22.49 -12.87
C GLY A 141 0.90 20.97 -12.77
N TYR A 142 0.56 20.44 -11.59
CA TYR A 142 0.13 19.05 -11.37
C TYR A 142 -1.39 18.95 -11.36
N LYS A 143 -1.94 17.74 -11.56
CA LYS A 143 -3.37 17.50 -11.44
C LYS A 143 -3.88 17.82 -10.04
N ALA A 144 -5.08 18.40 -9.97
CA ALA A 144 -5.79 18.66 -8.72
C ALA A 144 -6.48 17.38 -8.21
N ASP A 145 -5.69 16.32 -8.04
CA ASP A 145 -6.10 15.06 -7.41
C ASP A 145 -5.67 15.10 -5.94
N LEU A 146 -6.62 15.37 -5.05
CA LEU A 146 -6.35 15.73 -3.66
C LEU A 146 -7.23 14.93 -2.71
N ILE A 147 -6.70 14.72 -1.51
CA ILE A 147 -7.48 14.27 -0.36
C ILE A 147 -7.35 15.30 0.76
N ILE A 148 -8.45 15.53 1.48
CA ILE A 148 -8.45 16.33 2.71
C ILE A 148 -8.66 15.37 3.86
N LEU A 149 -7.73 15.41 4.82
CA LEU A 149 -7.70 14.54 5.98
C LEU A 149 -7.98 15.35 7.26
N ASP A 150 -8.62 14.72 8.25
CA ASP A 150 -8.66 15.25 9.61
C ASP A 150 -7.36 14.94 10.39
N GLU A 151 -7.27 15.42 11.64
CA GLU A 151 -6.11 15.18 12.52
C GLU A 151 -5.87 13.70 12.84
N LYS A 152 -6.90 12.85 12.67
CA LYS A 152 -6.83 11.39 12.85
C LYS A 152 -6.56 10.66 11.53
N LEU A 153 -6.27 11.40 10.46
CA LEU A 153 -6.02 10.91 9.10
C LEU A 153 -7.24 10.20 8.48
N ASN A 154 -8.46 10.56 8.88
CA ASN A 154 -9.66 10.12 8.19
C ASN A 154 -9.92 11.01 6.97
N VAL A 155 -10.36 10.41 5.87
CA VAL A 155 -10.71 11.15 4.65
C VAL A 155 -11.99 11.93 4.88
N LYS A 156 -11.91 13.25 4.74
CA LYS A 156 -13.07 14.17 4.80
C LYS A 156 -13.53 14.58 3.42
N LYS A 157 -12.61 14.76 2.47
CA LYS A 157 -12.94 15.05 1.07
C LYS A 157 -11.98 14.38 0.10
N THR A 158 -12.48 14.05 -1.09
CA THR A 158 -11.66 13.64 -2.23
C THR A 158 -12.00 14.51 -3.42
N ILE A 159 -10.96 15.00 -4.09
CA ILE A 159 -11.05 15.85 -5.27
C ILE A 159 -10.30 15.14 -6.40
N ILE A 160 -10.91 15.01 -7.57
CA ILE A 160 -10.30 14.40 -8.76
C ILE A 160 -10.41 15.38 -9.91
N ASN A 161 -9.29 15.72 -10.54
CA ASN A 161 -9.18 16.73 -11.60
C ASN A 161 -9.82 18.08 -11.21
N GLY A 162 -9.78 18.44 -9.92
CA GLY A 162 -10.39 19.68 -9.41
C GLY A 162 -11.86 19.56 -9.00
N GLU A 163 -12.52 18.44 -9.28
CA GLU A 163 -13.93 18.20 -8.94
C GLU A 163 -14.06 17.48 -7.60
N LEU A 164 -14.94 17.95 -6.72
CA LEU A 164 -15.25 17.29 -5.46
C LEU A 164 -16.08 16.02 -5.73
N VAL A 165 -15.51 14.84 -5.45
CA VAL A 165 -16.16 13.54 -5.71
C VAL A 165 -16.58 12.80 -4.44
N TYR A 166 -16.15 13.28 -3.27
CA TYR A 166 -16.50 12.71 -1.97
C TYR A 166 -16.44 13.78 -0.88
N GLU A 167 -17.40 13.75 0.06
CA GLU A 167 -17.42 14.57 1.28
C GLU A 167 -18.07 13.78 2.44
N GLY A 168 -17.44 13.80 3.63
CA GLY A 168 -17.88 13.09 4.83
C GLY A 168 -17.23 13.58 6.13
#